data_AF-A0A7C2IZI3-F1
#
_entry.id   AF-A0A7C2IZI3-F1
#
_cell.length_a   1.000
_cell.length_b   1.000
_cell.length_c   1.000
_cell.angle_alpha   90.00
_cell.angle_beta   90.00
_cell.angle_gamma   90.00
#
_symmetry.space_group_name_H-M   'P 1'
#
loop_
_entity.id
_entity.type
_entity.pdbx_description
1 polymer ?
#
loop_
_entity_poly.entity_id
_entity_poly.type
_entity_poly.pdbx_seq_one_letter_code
_entity_poly.pdbx_strand_id
1 'polypeptide(L)'
;MPKDFTSPLLRYGLAVLSVAAATLVREPLVSILSPGIVPYLLFFPAIMLTGWYGGLWPGLLATALSGLSARYFFIQPEFSFAITDFGVAFHLLLFLLVGTFISVMNEAWHRAKRQLKKSNSALTESKEAEARQRELLQVTLSSIGDGVITTDSESRITFMNPVASSLTGWEEGEARQRPLAEVLNIINEDTKEIVESPLPKVLREGAIVGLANNTALVARDGREIPIADSGAPIKDSGGNTVGVVLIFRDTTEQKEAERTSLLLASIVESSDDAIIGKRLDGIVVSWNAGAERLYGYSPDEMIGRPIYLIMPPDREDDFPQIMERLKRGEKIDHYETLRISKDGRIINVSVTVSPIKDSGGRIIGASTVARDITESKRLEREREELLERERAARFEAEQAQQLSREMLRREQAARSEAEIANRAK
;
A
#
# COMPACT_ATOMS: atom_id res chain seq x y z
N MET A 1 -2.40 17.51 -40.22
CA MET A 1 -1.36 18.18 -41.03
C MET A 1 -2.01 18.74 -42.28
N PRO A 2 -2.08 20.06 -42.50
CA PRO A 2 -2.45 20.55 -43.82
C PRO A 2 -1.25 20.33 -44.75
N LYS A 3 -1.50 19.77 -45.93
CA LYS A 3 -0.49 19.52 -46.97
C LYS A 3 0.22 20.84 -47.30
N ASP A 4 1.54 20.90 -47.07
CA ASP A 4 2.40 21.97 -47.57
C ASP A 4 2.37 21.95 -49.11
N PHE A 5 1.42 22.64 -49.70
CA PHE A 5 1.32 22.88 -51.14
C PHE A 5 2.37 23.90 -51.58
N THR A 6 3.67 23.61 -51.44
CA THR A 6 4.67 24.61 -51.81
C THR A 6 5.98 24.03 -52.31
N SER A 7 5.98 23.47 -53.52
CA SER A 7 7.21 23.53 -54.31
C SER A 7 7.51 25.02 -54.60
N PRO A 8 8.77 25.47 -54.58
CA PRO A 8 9.14 26.83 -54.95
C PRO A 8 8.53 27.21 -56.31
N LEU A 9 8.51 26.26 -57.24
CA LEU A 9 7.91 26.37 -58.57
C LEU A 9 6.43 26.78 -58.52
N LEU A 10 5.64 26.25 -57.58
CA LEU A 10 4.23 26.60 -57.46
C LEU A 10 4.03 28.01 -56.90
N ARG A 11 4.85 28.43 -55.92
CA ARG A 11 4.77 29.77 -55.31
C ARG A 11 5.15 30.86 -56.31
N TYR A 12 6.24 30.67 -57.05
CA TYR A 12 6.66 31.62 -58.07
C TYR A 12 5.80 31.51 -59.35
N GLY A 13 5.32 30.32 -59.68
CA GLY A 13 4.35 30.11 -60.76
C GLY A 13 3.04 30.87 -60.52
N LEU A 14 2.55 30.90 -59.27
CA LEU A 14 1.40 31.73 -58.90
C LEU A 14 1.67 33.22 -59.11
N ALA A 15 2.88 33.71 -58.77
CA ALA A 15 3.27 35.09 -59.03
C ALA A 15 3.17 35.44 -60.52
N VAL A 16 3.74 34.60 -61.38
CA VAL A 16 3.69 34.80 -62.84
C VAL A 16 2.25 34.73 -63.37
N LEU A 17 1.48 33.71 -62.97
CA LEU A 17 0.11 33.50 -63.43
C LEU A 17 -0.83 34.63 -62.98
N SER A 18 -0.73 35.08 -61.73
CA SER A 18 -1.56 36.17 -61.22
C SER A 18 -1.25 37.49 -61.91
N VAL A 19 0.01 37.78 -62.23
CA VAL A 19 0.40 38.98 -62.98
C VAL A 19 -0.05 38.88 -64.44
N ALA A 20 0.10 37.71 -65.07
CA ALA A 20 -0.39 37.48 -66.44
C ALA A 20 -1.92 37.64 -66.52
N ALA A 21 -2.66 37.05 -65.58
CA ALA A 21 -4.11 37.20 -65.48
C ALA A 21 -4.52 38.66 -65.27
N ALA A 22 -3.86 39.39 -64.35
CA ALA A 22 -4.11 40.82 -64.14
C ALA A 22 -3.85 41.68 -65.40
N THR A 23 -2.83 41.30 -66.18
CA THR A 23 -2.49 41.95 -67.45
C THR A 23 -3.57 41.69 -68.51
N LEU A 24 -4.03 40.44 -68.65
CA LEU A 24 -5.03 40.04 -69.65
C LEU A 24 -6.45 40.54 -69.36
N VAL A 25 -6.84 40.57 -68.08
CA VAL A 25 -8.18 41.01 -67.65
C VAL A 25 -8.36 42.53 -67.81
N ARG A 26 -7.26 43.28 -67.95
CA ARG A 26 -7.32 44.74 -68.08
C ARG A 26 -7.99 45.20 -69.37
N GLU A 27 -7.63 44.62 -70.52
CA GLU A 27 -8.13 45.03 -71.85
C GLU A 27 -9.67 45.13 -71.94
N PRO A 28 -10.46 44.11 -71.54
CA PRO A 28 -11.91 44.23 -71.54
C PRO A 28 -12.42 45.26 -70.50
N LEU A 29 -11.69 45.47 -69.41
CA LEU A 29 -12.09 46.39 -68.33
C LEU A 29 -11.85 47.86 -68.69
N VAL A 30 -10.89 48.19 -69.55
CA VAL A 30 -10.65 49.56 -70.04
C VAL A 30 -11.85 50.09 -70.84
N SER A 31 -12.67 49.21 -71.43
CA SER A 31 -13.92 49.62 -72.06
C SER A 31 -14.99 50.13 -71.06
N ILE A 32 -14.84 49.76 -69.79
CA ILE A 32 -15.79 50.05 -68.69
C ILE A 32 -15.24 51.15 -67.76
N LEU A 33 -13.93 51.19 -67.53
CA LEU A 33 -13.25 52.16 -66.67
C LEU A 33 -12.53 53.23 -67.49
N SER A 34 -12.63 54.51 -67.10
CA SER A 34 -12.01 55.61 -67.85
C SER A 34 -10.49 55.41 -68.05
N PRO A 35 -9.93 55.72 -69.24
CA PRO A 35 -8.53 55.39 -69.60
C PRO A 35 -7.45 55.93 -68.66
N GLY A 36 -7.74 57.03 -67.95
CA GLY A 36 -6.81 57.67 -67.00
C GLY A 36 -6.85 57.09 -65.58
N ILE A 37 -7.80 56.22 -65.25
CA ILE A 37 -8.03 55.76 -63.87
C ILE A 37 -7.27 54.45 -63.60
N VAL A 38 -5.94 54.55 -63.67
CA VAL A 38 -4.97 53.67 -62.99
C VAL A 38 -4.47 52.44 -63.80
N PRO A 39 -3.28 52.53 -64.42
CA PRO A 39 -2.56 51.40 -65.03
C PRO A 39 -2.21 50.25 -64.06
N TYR A 40 -2.30 50.50 -62.76
CA TYR A 40 -1.74 49.65 -61.70
C TYR A 40 -2.78 48.92 -60.84
N LEU A 41 -4.06 49.31 -60.90
CA LEU A 41 -5.06 48.92 -59.89
C LEU A 41 -5.30 47.40 -59.85
N LEU A 42 -5.28 46.75 -61.01
CA LEU A 42 -5.48 45.30 -61.14
C LEU A 42 -4.29 44.48 -60.63
N PHE A 43 -3.12 45.09 -60.45
CA PHE A 43 -1.93 44.40 -59.97
C PHE A 43 -1.86 44.30 -58.45
N PHE A 44 -2.50 45.20 -57.69
CA PHE A 44 -2.47 45.12 -56.23
C PHE A 44 -3.13 43.84 -55.66
N PRO A 45 -4.32 43.40 -56.14
CA PRO A 45 -4.88 42.11 -55.75
C PRO A 45 -3.97 40.92 -56.09
N ALA A 46 -3.32 40.97 -57.27
CA ALA A 46 -2.37 39.93 -57.68
C ALA A 46 -1.15 39.88 -56.73
N ILE A 47 -0.57 41.03 -56.37
CA ILE A 47 0.52 41.13 -55.39
C ILE A 47 0.08 40.65 -54.00
N MET A 48 -1.13 41.01 -53.57
CA MET A 48 -1.66 40.59 -52.27
C MET A 48 -1.87 39.08 -52.19
N LEU A 49 -2.49 38.48 -53.21
CA LEU A 49 -2.72 37.02 -53.28
C LEU A 49 -1.39 36.25 -53.32
N THR A 50 -0.46 36.70 -54.15
CA THR A 50 0.84 36.04 -54.30
C THR A 50 1.69 36.18 -53.04
N GLY A 51 1.65 37.33 -52.36
CA GLY A 51 2.26 37.50 -51.04
C GLY A 51 1.59 36.63 -49.96
N TRP A 52 0.27 36.43 -50.03
CA TRP A 52 -0.49 35.70 -49.01
C TRP A 52 -0.17 34.20 -49.03
N TYR A 53 -0.02 33.63 -50.21
CA TYR A 53 0.26 32.20 -50.40
C TYR A 53 1.76 31.89 -50.63
N GLY A 54 2.49 32.80 -51.26
CA GLY A 54 3.90 32.62 -51.62
C GLY A 54 4.89 33.17 -50.60
N GLY A 55 4.47 34.10 -49.74
CA GLY A 55 5.33 34.84 -48.82
C GLY A 55 6.02 36.03 -49.47
N LEU A 56 7.02 36.59 -48.78
CA LEU A 56 7.69 37.82 -49.18
C LEU A 56 8.26 37.78 -50.62
N TRP A 57 9.07 36.76 -50.95
CA TRP A 57 9.80 36.71 -52.22
C TRP A 57 8.91 36.59 -53.47
N PRO A 58 7.89 35.72 -53.50
CA PRO A 58 6.93 35.71 -54.59
C PRO A 58 6.10 37.00 -54.71
N GLY A 59 5.76 37.65 -53.59
CA GLY A 59 5.07 38.95 -53.60
C GLY A 59 5.93 40.07 -54.18
N LEU A 60 7.24 40.09 -53.86
CA LEU A 60 8.20 41.01 -54.47
C LEU A 60 8.40 40.72 -55.96
N LEU A 61 8.46 39.45 -56.36
CA LEU A 61 8.53 39.06 -57.77
C LEU A 61 7.26 39.51 -58.52
N ALA A 62 6.08 39.27 -57.96
CA ALA A 62 4.83 39.75 -58.54
C ALA A 62 4.82 41.27 -58.68
N THR A 63 5.32 41.99 -57.67
CA THR A 63 5.45 43.46 -57.70
C THR A 63 6.37 43.92 -58.84
N ALA A 64 7.53 43.28 -59.00
CA ALA A 64 8.47 43.60 -60.07
C ALA A 64 7.89 43.29 -61.46
N LEU A 65 7.29 42.11 -61.64
CA LEU A 65 6.65 41.70 -62.90
C LEU A 65 5.46 42.59 -63.25
N SER A 66 4.65 42.99 -62.26
CA SER A 66 3.57 43.94 -62.46
C SER A 66 4.07 45.31 -62.88
N GLY A 67 5.16 45.80 -62.28
CA GLY A 67 5.77 47.07 -62.68
C GLY A 67 6.31 47.02 -64.11
N LEU A 68 6.95 45.92 -64.50
CA LEU A 68 7.43 45.70 -65.87
C LEU A 68 6.30 45.56 -66.88
N SER A 69 5.25 44.80 -66.55
CA SER A 69 4.07 44.62 -67.39
C SER A 69 3.32 45.95 -67.58
N ALA A 70 3.09 46.69 -66.48
CA ALA A 70 2.48 48.00 -66.52
C ALA A 70 3.29 48.98 -67.36
N ARG A 71 4.62 49.01 -67.20
CA ARG A 71 5.49 49.85 -68.02
C ARG A 71 5.38 49.48 -69.49
N TYR A 72 5.53 48.20 -69.83
CA TYR A 72 5.64 47.78 -71.22
C TYR A 72 4.32 47.94 -71.99
N PHE A 73 3.19 47.54 -71.41
CA PHE A 73 1.92 47.50 -72.12
C PHE A 73 1.05 48.74 -71.93
N PHE A 74 1.13 49.43 -70.79
CA PHE A 74 0.05 50.34 -70.36
C PHE A 74 0.47 51.81 -70.23
N ILE A 75 1.76 52.12 -70.30
CA ILE A 75 2.28 53.50 -70.15
C ILE A 75 2.90 53.94 -71.48
N GLN A 76 2.49 55.12 -71.97
CA GLN A 76 3.03 55.65 -73.22
C GLN A 76 4.50 56.11 -73.10
N PRO A 77 5.35 55.86 -74.11
CA PRO A 77 5.06 55.08 -75.32
C PRO A 77 4.91 53.58 -75.00
N GLU A 78 3.84 53.00 -75.55
CA GLU A 78 3.51 51.57 -75.39
C GLU A 78 4.57 50.71 -76.08
N PHE A 79 4.73 49.47 -75.61
CA PHE A 79 5.75 48.51 -76.06
C PHE A 79 7.19 49.00 -75.93
N SER A 80 7.44 49.85 -74.94
CA SER A 80 8.77 50.39 -74.63
C SER A 80 9.06 50.28 -73.14
N PHE A 81 10.35 50.27 -72.78
CA PHE A 81 10.81 50.38 -71.40
C PHE A 81 11.40 51.76 -71.09
N ALA A 82 11.46 52.68 -72.06
CA ALA A 82 12.08 53.99 -71.90
C ALA A 82 11.31 54.87 -70.90
N ILE A 83 11.94 55.36 -69.85
CA ILE A 83 11.29 56.31 -68.94
C ILE A 83 11.45 57.71 -69.54
N THR A 84 10.37 58.22 -70.14
CA THR A 84 10.38 59.46 -70.91
C THR A 84 9.99 60.71 -70.11
N ASP A 85 9.31 60.52 -68.97
CA ASP A 85 8.81 61.62 -68.13
C ASP A 85 8.97 61.30 -66.62
N PHE A 86 9.18 62.35 -65.83
CA PHE A 86 9.33 62.25 -64.37
C PHE A 86 8.07 61.71 -63.69
N GLY A 87 6.88 62.06 -64.18
CA GLY A 87 5.61 61.56 -63.66
C GLY A 87 5.51 60.04 -63.80
N VAL A 88 5.92 59.47 -64.93
CA VAL A 88 5.94 58.01 -65.12
C VAL A 88 6.89 57.34 -64.13
N ALA A 89 8.09 57.89 -63.97
CA ALA A 89 9.09 57.39 -63.01
C ALA A 89 8.54 57.41 -61.57
N PHE A 90 7.88 58.49 -61.19
CA PHE A 90 7.29 58.69 -59.87
C PHE A 90 6.16 57.70 -59.59
N HIS A 91 5.21 57.50 -60.52
CA HIS A 91 4.11 56.55 -60.34
C HIS A 91 4.60 55.10 -60.26
N LEU A 92 5.61 54.73 -61.07
CA LEU A 92 6.20 53.39 -61.04
C LEU A 92 6.96 53.15 -59.73
N LEU A 93 7.70 54.15 -59.25
CA LEU A 93 8.36 54.09 -57.94
C LEU A 93 7.33 53.92 -56.81
N LEU A 94 6.27 54.72 -56.80
CA LEU A 94 5.20 54.63 -55.81
C LEU A 94 4.53 53.25 -55.84
N PHE A 95 4.25 52.71 -57.03
CA PHE A 95 3.69 51.38 -57.19
C PHE A 95 4.60 50.29 -56.59
N LEU A 96 5.90 50.32 -56.91
CA LEU A 96 6.86 49.36 -56.37
C LEU A 96 6.97 49.46 -54.84
N LEU A 97 6.94 50.67 -54.27
CA LEU A 97 6.94 50.88 -52.82
C LEU A 97 5.68 50.30 -52.17
N VAL A 98 4.50 50.54 -52.74
CA VAL A 98 3.24 50.01 -52.20
C VAL A 98 3.20 48.48 -52.31
N GLY A 99 3.61 47.89 -53.45
CA GLY A 99 3.68 46.43 -53.61
C GLY A 99 4.69 45.76 -52.67
N THR A 100 5.83 46.41 -52.44
CA THR A 100 6.83 46.00 -51.43
C THR A 100 6.24 46.07 -50.03
N PHE A 101 5.56 47.16 -49.69
CA PHE A 101 4.90 47.32 -48.39
C PHE A 101 3.84 46.25 -48.14
N ILE A 102 2.98 45.96 -49.13
CA ILE A 102 1.99 44.88 -49.06
C ILE A 102 2.68 43.54 -48.77
N SER A 103 3.76 43.23 -49.50
CA SER A 103 4.50 41.98 -49.34
C SER A 103 5.16 41.86 -47.94
N VAL A 104 5.73 42.96 -47.43
CA VAL A 104 6.33 43.03 -46.09
C VAL A 104 5.28 42.88 -44.99
N MET A 105 4.13 43.55 -45.12
CA MET A 105 3.01 43.45 -44.17
C MET A 105 2.44 42.04 -44.10
N ASN A 106 2.32 41.36 -45.25
CA ASN A 106 1.82 39.99 -45.30
C ASN A 106 2.75 39.01 -44.57
N GLU A 107 4.06 39.15 -44.80
CA GLU A 107 5.07 38.36 -44.07
C GLU A 107 5.05 38.67 -42.57
N ALA A 108 4.90 39.95 -42.19
CA ALA A 108 4.77 40.35 -40.79
C ALA A 108 3.55 39.72 -40.11
N TRP A 109 2.39 39.71 -40.79
CA TRP A 109 1.17 39.06 -40.30
C TRP A 109 1.36 37.55 -40.09
N HIS A 110 1.94 36.86 -41.08
CA HIS A 110 2.23 35.42 -40.97
C HIS A 110 3.22 35.11 -39.85
N ARG A 111 4.22 35.96 -39.63
CA ARG A 111 5.16 35.82 -38.51
C ARG A 111 4.46 36.02 -37.16
N ALA A 112 3.65 37.07 -37.02
CA ALA A 112 2.89 37.34 -35.81
C ALA A 112 1.93 36.19 -35.48
N LYS A 113 1.20 35.67 -36.47
CA LYS A 113 0.31 34.51 -36.32
C LYS A 113 1.07 33.25 -35.88
N ARG A 114 2.26 33.00 -36.43
CA ARG A 114 3.12 31.88 -36.03
C ARG A 114 3.61 32.02 -34.59
N GLN A 115 4.02 33.22 -34.18
CA GLN A 115 4.43 33.48 -32.79
C GLN A 115 3.28 33.28 -31.82
N LEU A 116 2.09 33.81 -32.13
CA LEU A 116 0.90 33.66 -31.29
C LEU A 116 0.52 32.18 -31.12
N LYS A 117 0.58 31.39 -32.19
CA LYS A 117 0.33 29.94 -32.11
C LYS A 117 1.35 29.22 -31.22
N LYS A 118 2.64 29.57 -31.32
CA LYS A 118 3.70 28.99 -30.46
C LYS A 118 3.49 29.36 -28.99
N SER A 119 3.22 30.63 -28.69
CA SER A 119 2.99 31.09 -27.32
C SER A 119 1.74 30.45 -26.71
N ASN A 120 0.67 30.27 -27.49
CA ASN A 120 -0.54 29.62 -26.99
C ASN A 120 -0.32 28.13 -26.72
N SER A 121 0.41 27.42 -27.60
CA SER A 121 0.80 26.01 -27.36
C SER A 121 1.63 25.86 -26.08
N ALA A 122 2.67 26.70 -25.92
CA ALA A 122 3.52 26.68 -24.74
C ALA A 122 2.75 26.98 -23.45
N LEU A 123 1.78 27.91 -23.51
CA LEU A 123 0.92 28.21 -22.37
C LEU A 123 0.02 27.03 -22.01
N THR A 124 -0.57 26.36 -23.00
CA THR A 124 -1.38 25.16 -22.78
C THR A 124 -0.54 24.03 -22.18
N GLU A 125 0.64 23.76 -22.74
CA GLU A 125 1.57 22.74 -22.23
C GLU A 125 1.99 23.04 -20.77
N SER A 126 2.27 24.30 -20.45
CA SER A 126 2.61 24.71 -19.08
C SER A 126 1.44 24.51 -18.11
N LYS A 127 0.20 24.85 -18.52
CA LYS A 127 -0.99 24.62 -17.69
C LYS A 127 -1.28 23.14 -17.47
N GLU A 128 -1.10 22.32 -18.50
CA GLU A 128 -1.26 20.86 -18.38
C GLU A 128 -0.17 20.22 -17.52
N ALA A 129 1.07 20.70 -17.59
CA ALA A 129 2.15 20.25 -16.73
C ALA A 129 1.89 20.60 -15.26
N GLU A 130 1.44 21.83 -14.98
CA GLU A 130 1.06 22.25 -13.63
C GLU A 130 -0.13 21.44 -13.10
N ALA A 131 -1.16 21.22 -13.92
CA ALA A 131 -2.31 20.39 -13.57
C ALA A 131 -1.90 18.95 -13.25
N ARG A 132 -1.05 18.34 -14.09
CA ARG A 132 -0.50 16.99 -13.84
C ARG A 132 0.33 16.91 -12.56
N GLN A 133 1.15 17.92 -12.28
CA GLN A 133 1.95 17.96 -11.07
C GLN A 133 1.05 18.07 -9.82
N ARG A 134 0.01 18.91 -9.86
CA ARG A 134 -0.98 19.01 -8.78
C ARG A 134 -1.74 17.70 -8.58
N GLU A 135 -2.19 17.08 -9.66
CA GLU A 135 -2.87 15.77 -9.64
C GLU A 135 -1.97 14.68 -9.04
N LEU A 136 -0.70 14.61 -9.46
CA LEU A 136 0.26 13.64 -8.93
C LEU A 136 0.50 13.83 -7.43
N LEU A 137 0.64 15.08 -6.97
CA LEU A 137 0.77 15.39 -5.55
C LEU A 137 -0.47 14.94 -4.77
N GLN A 138 -1.67 15.23 -5.28
CA GLN A 138 -2.92 14.82 -4.66
C GLN A 138 -3.07 13.29 -4.62
N VAL A 139 -2.79 12.59 -5.72
CA VAL A 139 -2.82 11.12 -5.77
C VAL A 139 -1.81 10.52 -4.79
N THR A 140 -0.60 11.07 -4.71
CA THR A 140 0.44 10.58 -3.80
C THR A 140 -0.02 10.71 -2.34
N LEU A 141 -0.54 11.88 -1.94
CA LEU A 141 -1.02 12.10 -0.57
C LEU A 141 -2.28 11.27 -0.25
N SER A 142 -3.16 11.07 -1.24
CA SER A 142 -4.37 10.27 -1.08
C SER A 142 -4.13 8.76 -1.04
N SER A 143 -3.02 8.27 -1.58
CA SER A 143 -2.71 6.83 -1.64
C SER A 143 -1.87 6.32 -0.46
N ILE A 144 -1.46 7.21 0.44
CA ILE A 144 -0.75 6.83 1.66
C ILE A 144 -1.73 6.07 2.58
N GLY A 145 -1.32 4.90 3.06
CA GLY A 145 -2.12 4.06 3.97
C GLY A 145 -2.25 4.62 5.39
N ASP A 146 -1.55 5.72 5.68
CA ASP A 146 -1.64 6.49 6.91
C ASP A 146 -2.56 7.70 6.73
N GLY A 147 -3.16 8.18 7.82
CA GLY A 147 -3.90 9.43 7.84
C GLY A 147 -2.96 10.62 7.62
N VAL A 148 -3.24 11.44 6.61
CA VAL A 148 -2.45 12.64 6.29
C VAL A 148 -3.32 13.88 6.39
N ILE A 149 -2.87 14.84 7.19
CA ILE A 149 -3.48 16.17 7.31
C ILE A 149 -2.41 17.23 7.08
N THR A 150 -2.71 18.24 6.26
CA THR A 150 -1.86 19.43 6.14
C THR A 150 -2.58 20.65 6.69
N THR A 151 -1.81 21.57 7.22
CA THR A 151 -2.29 22.82 7.80
C THR A 151 -1.48 24.00 7.31
N ASP A 152 -2.05 25.20 7.38
CA ASP A 152 -1.31 26.46 7.23
C ASP A 152 -0.56 26.84 8.52
N SER A 153 0.14 27.97 8.50
CA SER A 153 0.85 28.52 9.67
C SER A 153 -0.09 28.92 10.83
N GLU A 154 -1.39 29.05 10.59
CA GLU A 154 -2.41 29.35 11.60
C GLU A 154 -3.10 28.09 12.14
N SER A 155 -2.58 26.90 11.82
CA SER A 155 -3.13 25.62 12.27
C SER A 155 -4.50 25.28 11.67
N ARG A 156 -4.87 25.87 10.53
CA ARG A 156 -6.11 25.54 9.82
C ARG A 156 -5.86 24.47 8.78
N ILE A 157 -6.76 23.51 8.68
CA ILE A 157 -6.63 22.39 7.76
C ILE A 157 -6.72 22.87 6.31
N THR A 158 -5.71 22.55 5.52
CA THR A 158 -5.64 22.86 4.08
C THR A 158 -5.97 21.66 3.22
N PHE A 159 -5.68 20.44 3.69
CA PHE A 159 -5.98 19.18 3.01
C PHE A 159 -6.05 18.02 4.03
N MET A 160 -6.90 17.04 3.74
CA MET A 160 -7.05 15.80 4.50
C MET A 160 -7.24 14.64 3.52
N ASN A 161 -6.47 13.56 3.68
CA ASN A 161 -6.63 12.37 2.84
C ASN A 161 -7.81 11.47 3.29
N PRO A 162 -8.27 10.52 2.46
CA PRO A 162 -9.40 9.66 2.81
C PRO A 162 -9.19 8.82 4.08
N VAL A 163 -7.95 8.39 4.35
CA VAL A 163 -7.63 7.62 5.57
C VAL A 163 -7.82 8.48 6.81
N ALA A 164 -7.33 9.72 6.80
CA ALA A 164 -7.54 10.68 7.87
C ALA A 164 -9.03 10.98 8.08
N SER A 165 -9.81 11.11 7.01
CA SER A 165 -11.26 11.27 7.11
C SER A 165 -11.94 10.08 7.79
N SER A 166 -11.58 8.85 7.42
CA SER A 166 -12.13 7.63 8.01
C SER A 166 -11.77 7.47 9.50
N LEU A 167 -10.52 7.77 9.87
CA LEU A 167 -10.04 7.67 11.25
C LEU A 167 -10.61 8.75 12.16
N THR A 168 -10.68 10.00 11.68
CA THR A 168 -11.20 11.13 12.48
C THR A 168 -12.73 11.20 12.48
N GLY A 169 -13.40 10.63 11.48
CA GLY A 169 -14.85 10.77 11.28
C GLY A 169 -15.25 12.13 10.68
N TRP A 170 -14.31 12.85 10.07
CA TRP A 170 -14.55 14.14 9.41
C TRP A 170 -14.37 14.02 7.90
N GLU A 171 -15.34 14.55 7.14
CA GLU A 171 -15.19 14.71 5.70
C GLU A 171 -14.21 15.85 5.38
N GLU A 172 -13.37 15.68 4.35
CA GLU A 172 -12.37 16.69 3.96
C GLU A 172 -13.01 18.08 3.74
N GLY A 173 -14.17 18.12 3.08
CA GLY A 173 -14.90 19.36 2.81
C GLY A 173 -15.38 20.08 4.07
N GLU A 174 -15.71 19.34 5.13
CA GLU A 174 -16.13 19.92 6.41
C GLU A 174 -14.95 20.34 7.28
N ALA A 175 -13.86 19.58 7.23
CA ALA A 175 -12.64 19.82 8.00
C ALA A 175 -11.83 21.00 7.45
N ARG A 176 -11.93 21.28 6.14
CA ARG A 176 -11.16 22.35 5.49
C ARG A 176 -11.40 23.70 6.16
N GLN A 177 -10.31 24.43 6.41
CA GLN A 177 -10.26 25.72 7.13
C GLN A 177 -10.65 25.69 8.62
N ARG A 178 -11.04 24.52 9.16
CA ARG A 178 -11.21 24.36 10.61
C ARG A 178 -9.86 24.28 11.33
N PRO A 179 -9.80 24.68 12.61
CA PRO A 179 -8.61 24.46 13.43
C PRO A 179 -8.31 22.97 13.58
N LEU A 180 -7.04 22.57 13.47
CA LEU A 180 -6.65 21.17 13.60
C LEU A 180 -7.14 20.55 14.91
N ALA A 181 -7.03 21.28 16.03
CA ALA A 181 -7.38 20.78 17.36
C ALA A 181 -8.86 20.37 17.49
N GLU A 182 -9.74 20.85 16.62
CA GLU A 182 -11.16 20.45 16.59
C GLU A 182 -11.35 19.09 15.90
N VAL A 183 -10.50 18.78 14.92
CA VAL A 183 -10.64 17.60 14.04
C VAL A 183 -9.74 16.45 14.48
N LEU A 184 -8.54 16.76 14.98
CA LEU A 184 -7.55 15.81 15.45
C LEU A 184 -7.41 15.94 16.97
N ASN A 185 -8.28 15.25 17.70
CA ASN A 185 -8.26 15.19 19.15
C ASN A 185 -7.41 14.00 19.61
N ILE A 186 -6.22 14.27 20.17
CA ILE A 186 -5.28 13.25 20.60
C ILE A 186 -5.21 13.25 22.12
N ILE A 187 -5.44 12.07 22.70
CA ILE A 187 -5.32 11.82 24.13
C ILE A 187 -4.22 10.80 24.38
N ASN A 188 -3.70 10.78 25.60
CA ASN A 188 -2.88 9.70 26.07
C ASN A 188 -3.79 8.48 26.36
N GLU A 189 -3.41 7.33 25.85
CA GLU A 189 -4.22 6.11 25.91
C GLU A 189 -4.47 5.64 27.34
N ASP A 190 -3.47 5.78 28.22
CA ASP A 190 -3.48 5.26 29.59
C ASP A 190 -4.15 6.23 30.57
N THR A 191 -3.80 7.52 30.49
CA THR A 191 -4.26 8.55 31.43
C THR A 191 -5.55 9.24 30.98
N LYS A 192 -5.91 9.11 29.69
CA LYS A 192 -7.01 9.86 29.03
C LYS A 192 -6.84 11.38 29.03
N GLU A 193 -5.66 11.87 29.38
CA GLU A 193 -5.35 13.30 29.33
C GLU A 193 -5.08 13.76 27.89
N ILE A 194 -5.51 14.98 27.56
CA ILE A 194 -5.25 15.58 26.26
C ILE A 194 -3.74 15.84 26.13
N VAL A 195 -3.14 15.34 25.04
CA VAL A 195 -1.73 15.57 24.74
C VAL A 195 -1.59 16.90 23.98
N GLU A 196 -0.52 17.67 24.23
CA GLU A 196 -0.24 18.87 23.43
C GLU A 196 -0.19 18.47 21.96
N SER A 197 -0.98 19.16 21.14
CA SER A 197 -0.96 18.93 19.70
C SER A 197 0.48 19.01 19.17
N PRO A 198 0.89 18.13 18.24
CA PRO A 198 2.23 18.18 17.64
C PRO A 198 2.52 19.50 16.92
N LEU A 199 1.47 20.23 16.52
CA LEU A 199 1.56 21.45 15.73
C LEU A 199 2.43 22.55 16.37
N PRO A 200 2.11 23.06 17.59
CA PRO A 200 2.95 24.05 18.26
C PRO A 200 4.41 23.62 18.36
N LYS A 201 4.67 22.33 18.62
CA LYS A 201 6.03 21.82 18.76
C LYS A 201 6.79 21.86 17.44
N VAL A 202 6.17 21.41 16.35
CA VAL A 202 6.74 21.48 15.00
C VAL A 202 6.95 22.93 14.54
N LEU A 203 5.99 23.82 14.79
CA LEU A 203 6.11 25.24 14.44
C LEU A 203 7.22 25.95 15.23
N ARG A 204 7.39 25.64 16.52
CA ARG A 204 8.46 26.21 17.36
C ARG A 204 9.84 25.67 17.00
N GLU A 205 9.96 24.35 16.80
CA GLU A 205 11.26 23.67 16.61
C GLU A 205 11.71 23.67 15.14
N GLY A 206 10.78 23.81 14.19
CA GLY A 206 11.09 23.83 12.75
C GLY A 206 11.70 22.52 12.22
N ALA A 207 11.49 21.42 12.94
CA ALA A 207 12.02 20.08 12.69
C ALA A 207 10.92 19.02 12.71
N ILE A 208 11.26 17.80 12.28
CA ILE A 208 10.36 16.65 12.37
C ILE A 208 10.22 16.26 13.84
N VAL A 209 8.98 16.14 14.30
CA VAL A 209 8.66 15.79 15.69
C VAL A 209 7.84 14.50 15.67
N GLY A 210 8.39 13.44 16.25
CA GLY A 210 7.61 12.26 16.65
C GLY A 210 6.83 12.57 17.92
N LEU A 211 5.61 12.06 18.03
CA LEU A 211 4.80 12.24 19.22
C LEU A 211 5.12 11.23 20.33
N ALA A 212 4.55 11.50 21.50
CA ALA A 212 4.71 10.68 22.69
C ALA A 212 4.26 9.23 22.42
N ASN A 213 4.90 8.28 23.09
CA ASN A 213 4.41 6.91 23.10
C ASN A 213 3.00 6.87 23.74
N ASN A 214 2.16 5.94 23.28
CA ASN A 214 0.81 5.67 23.81
C ASN A 214 -0.21 6.80 23.59
N THR A 215 -0.34 7.25 22.35
CA THR A 215 -1.39 8.19 21.90
C THR A 215 -2.59 7.47 21.29
N ALA A 216 -3.78 8.02 21.50
CA ALA A 216 -5.02 7.60 20.87
C ALA A 216 -5.75 8.81 20.26
N LEU A 217 -6.28 8.62 19.07
CA LEU A 217 -7.18 9.55 18.40
C LEU A 217 -8.60 9.32 18.92
N VAL A 218 -9.27 10.37 19.35
CA VAL A 218 -10.70 10.36 19.61
C VAL A 218 -11.43 10.81 18.35
N ALA A 219 -12.02 9.87 17.64
CA ALA A 219 -12.83 10.14 16.45
C ALA A 219 -14.09 10.93 16.84
N ARG A 220 -14.71 11.60 15.85
CA ARG A 220 -15.92 12.41 16.03
C ARG A 220 -17.11 11.63 16.59
N ASP A 221 -17.17 10.33 16.32
CA ASP A 221 -18.18 9.39 16.84
C ASP A 221 -17.88 8.90 18.27
N GLY A 222 -16.76 9.32 18.86
CA GLY A 222 -16.30 8.94 20.20
C GLY A 222 -15.43 7.69 20.25
N ARG A 223 -15.13 7.02 19.13
CA ARG A 223 -14.19 5.89 19.13
C ARG A 223 -12.78 6.36 19.46
N GLU A 224 -12.11 5.63 20.34
CA GLU A 224 -10.70 5.81 20.63
C GLU A 224 -9.89 4.84 19.75
N ILE A 225 -9.01 5.38 18.92
CA ILE A 225 -8.19 4.61 17.99
C ILE A 225 -6.72 4.81 18.39
N PRO A 226 -5.99 3.77 18.80
CA PRO A 226 -4.58 3.90 19.11
C PRO A 226 -3.80 4.27 17.85
N ILE A 227 -3.08 5.39 17.89
CA ILE A 227 -2.34 5.90 16.75
C ILE A 227 -0.85 6.07 17.05
N ALA A 228 -0.03 5.90 16.01
CA ALA A 228 1.35 6.37 15.99
C ALA A 228 1.43 7.56 15.03
N ASP A 229 1.88 8.71 15.52
CA ASP A 229 1.83 9.96 14.79
C ASP A 229 3.16 10.72 14.75
N SER A 230 3.29 11.55 13.72
CA SER A 230 4.44 12.43 13.49
C SER A 230 4.02 13.70 12.77
N GLY A 231 4.74 14.79 13.03
CA GLY A 231 4.54 16.06 12.36
C GLY A 231 5.83 16.59 11.74
N ALA A 232 5.72 17.23 10.58
CA ALA A 232 6.85 17.88 9.90
C ALA A 232 6.45 19.24 9.33
N PRO A 233 7.35 20.24 9.36
CA PRO A 233 7.05 21.57 8.85
C PRO A 233 7.07 21.57 7.31
N ILE A 234 6.10 22.25 6.72
CA ILE A 234 6.09 22.58 5.29
C ILE A 234 6.82 23.91 5.14
N LYS A 235 7.94 23.91 4.41
CA LYS A 235 8.79 25.11 4.22
C LYS A 235 8.66 25.68 2.82
N ASP A 236 8.70 27.01 2.71
CA ASP A 236 8.83 27.70 1.44
C ASP A 236 10.27 27.66 0.90
N SER A 237 10.47 28.24 -0.30
CA SER A 237 11.80 28.37 -0.91
C SER A 237 12.79 29.25 -0.11
N GLY A 238 12.30 30.07 0.81
CA GLY A 238 13.09 30.89 1.72
C GLY A 238 13.42 30.20 3.05
N GLY A 239 12.91 28.99 3.29
CA GLY A 239 13.10 28.24 4.52
C GLY A 239 12.11 28.58 5.65
N ASN A 240 11.12 29.44 5.39
CA ASN A 240 10.09 29.78 6.37
C ASN A 240 9.04 28.67 6.42
N THR A 241 8.57 28.35 7.62
CA THR A 241 7.47 27.40 7.80
C THR A 241 6.16 28.05 7.38
N VAL A 242 5.55 27.55 6.31
CA VAL A 242 4.26 28.01 5.78
C VAL A 242 3.09 27.12 6.20
N GLY A 243 3.38 25.99 6.85
CA GLY A 243 2.40 25.03 7.29
C GLY A 243 3.02 23.81 7.96
N VAL A 244 2.20 22.82 8.28
CA VAL A 244 2.65 21.55 8.88
C VAL A 244 1.89 20.40 8.23
N VAL A 245 2.61 19.31 7.95
CA VAL A 245 2.04 18.02 7.57
C VAL A 245 2.08 17.08 8.78
N LEU A 246 0.98 16.40 9.01
CA LEU A 246 0.77 15.43 10.08
C LEU A 246 0.46 14.09 9.44
N ILE A 247 1.14 13.07 9.93
CA ILE A 247 0.94 11.69 9.51
C ILE A 247 0.64 10.88 10.76
N PHE A 248 -0.46 10.14 10.74
CA PHE A 248 -0.84 9.27 11.85
C PHE A 248 -1.37 7.94 11.34
N ARG A 249 -0.94 6.86 11.98
CA ARG A 249 -1.24 5.50 11.59
C ARG A 249 -2.04 4.80 12.66
N ASP A 250 -3.10 4.11 12.27
CA ASP A 250 -3.84 3.20 13.15
C ASP A 250 -2.96 2.00 13.53
N THR A 251 -2.80 1.78 14.83
CA THR A 251 -1.99 0.69 15.41
C THR A 251 -2.84 -0.37 16.11
N THR A 252 -4.17 -0.34 15.94
CA THR A 252 -5.11 -1.25 16.60
C THR A 252 -4.75 -2.71 16.37
N GLU A 253 -4.63 -3.15 15.12
CA GLU A 253 -4.31 -4.54 14.79
C GLU A 253 -2.96 -4.99 15.38
N GLN A 254 -1.96 -4.11 15.34
CA GLN A 254 -0.64 -4.41 15.90
C GLN A 254 -0.72 -4.62 17.41
N LYS A 255 -1.39 -3.69 18.12
CA LYS A 255 -1.54 -3.79 19.58
C LYS A 255 -2.41 -4.99 19.99
N GLU A 256 -3.47 -5.29 19.24
CA GLU A 256 -4.30 -6.46 19.49
C GLU A 256 -3.52 -7.77 19.28
N ALA A 257 -2.68 -7.84 18.24
CA ALA A 257 -1.81 -8.97 18.00
C ALA A 257 -0.75 -9.13 19.11
N GLU A 258 -0.12 -8.04 19.53
CA GLU A 258 0.82 -8.02 20.66
C GLU A 258 0.15 -8.46 21.96
N ARG A 259 -1.02 -7.90 22.28
CA ARG A 259 -1.81 -8.26 23.47
C ARG A 259 -2.23 -9.73 23.46
N THR A 260 -2.68 -10.23 22.31
CA THR A 260 -3.05 -11.64 22.14
C THR A 260 -1.83 -12.54 22.31
N SER A 261 -0.68 -12.15 21.76
CA SER A 261 0.58 -12.89 21.91
C SER A 261 1.01 -12.96 23.38
N LEU A 262 0.98 -11.84 24.09
CA LEU A 262 1.30 -11.78 25.53
C LEU A 262 0.32 -12.60 26.37
N LEU A 263 -0.97 -12.54 26.07
CA LEU A 263 -1.99 -13.35 26.74
C LEU A 263 -1.73 -14.85 26.56
N LEU A 264 -1.47 -15.28 25.31
CA LEU A 264 -1.16 -16.69 25.01
C LEU A 264 0.14 -17.14 25.70
N ALA A 265 1.17 -16.31 25.70
CA ALA A 265 2.41 -16.58 26.41
C ALA A 265 2.16 -16.73 27.93
N SER A 266 1.36 -15.84 28.53
CA SER A 266 1.00 -15.92 29.95
C SER A 266 0.20 -17.19 30.28
N ILE A 267 -0.73 -17.59 29.41
CA ILE A 267 -1.51 -18.83 29.58
C ILE A 267 -0.57 -20.04 29.57
N VAL A 268 0.34 -20.12 28.59
CA VAL A 268 1.34 -21.19 28.48
C VAL A 268 2.24 -21.23 29.71
N GLU A 269 2.68 -20.07 30.19
CA GLU A 269 3.60 -19.96 31.33
C GLU A 269 2.95 -20.34 32.66
N SER A 270 1.67 -20.04 32.83
CA SER A 270 0.89 -20.40 34.02
C SER A 270 0.46 -21.86 34.07
N SER A 271 0.63 -22.63 33.00
CA SER A 271 0.20 -24.03 32.93
C SER A 271 0.99 -24.93 33.90
N ASP A 272 0.29 -25.85 34.57
CA ASP A 272 0.91 -26.93 35.35
C ASP A 272 1.42 -28.08 34.48
N ASP A 273 0.77 -28.31 33.33
CA ASP A 273 1.29 -29.23 32.34
C ASP A 273 2.56 -28.64 31.70
N ALA A 274 3.54 -29.51 31.42
CA ALA A 274 4.74 -29.14 30.71
C ALA A 274 4.43 -28.92 29.23
N ILE A 275 4.71 -27.72 28.72
CA ILE A 275 4.50 -27.33 27.32
C ILE A 275 5.87 -27.03 26.70
N ILE A 276 6.21 -27.82 25.68
CA ILE A 276 7.53 -27.82 25.07
C ILE A 276 7.40 -27.64 23.56
N GLY A 277 8.03 -26.61 23.02
CA GLY A 277 8.19 -26.41 21.59
C GLY A 277 9.53 -26.96 21.10
N LYS A 278 9.54 -27.69 19.99
CA LYS A 278 10.78 -28.17 19.34
C LYS A 278 10.70 -28.08 17.83
N ARG A 279 11.86 -27.92 17.18
CA ARG A 279 12.00 -28.05 15.73
C ARG A 279 11.88 -29.51 15.28
N LEU A 280 11.81 -29.71 13.96
CA LEU A 280 11.73 -31.05 13.37
C LEU A 280 12.96 -31.94 13.59
N ASP A 281 14.10 -31.35 13.96
CA ASP A 281 15.34 -32.03 14.36
C ASP A 281 15.34 -32.44 15.84
N GLY A 282 14.29 -32.10 16.59
CA GLY A 282 14.18 -32.40 18.02
C GLY A 282 14.86 -31.39 18.94
N ILE A 283 15.39 -30.29 18.41
CA ILE A 283 15.97 -29.22 19.23
C ILE A 283 14.85 -28.37 19.84
N VAL A 284 14.90 -28.20 21.16
CA VAL A 284 13.95 -27.42 21.95
C VAL A 284 14.10 -25.94 21.62
N VAL A 285 12.97 -25.26 21.43
CA VAL A 285 12.88 -23.82 21.14
C VAL A 285 11.99 -23.07 22.13
N SER A 286 11.17 -23.78 22.91
CA SER A 286 10.31 -23.19 23.94
C SER A 286 10.17 -24.16 25.10
N TRP A 287 10.19 -23.64 26.31
CA TRP A 287 10.15 -24.39 27.56
C TRP A 287 9.41 -23.56 28.61
N ASN A 288 8.17 -23.93 28.96
CA ASN A 288 7.38 -23.15 29.92
C ASN A 288 7.75 -23.50 31.38
N ALA A 289 7.29 -22.69 32.33
CA ALA A 289 7.48 -22.95 33.76
C ALA A 289 6.95 -24.33 34.22
N GLY A 290 5.89 -24.88 33.60
CA GLY A 290 5.41 -26.24 33.89
C GLY A 290 6.46 -27.32 33.56
N ALA A 291 7.17 -27.16 32.44
CA ALA A 291 8.25 -28.07 32.03
C ALA A 291 9.48 -27.96 32.96
N GLU A 292 9.80 -26.76 33.43
CA GLU A 292 10.84 -26.56 34.44
C GLU A 292 10.48 -27.23 35.77
N ARG A 293 9.25 -27.05 36.26
CA ARG A 293 8.79 -27.72 37.49
C ARG A 293 8.79 -29.25 37.36
N LEU A 294 8.37 -29.77 36.20
CA LEU A 294 8.27 -31.20 35.97
C LEU A 294 9.63 -31.88 35.81
N TYR A 295 10.53 -31.30 34.99
CA TYR A 295 11.79 -31.95 34.62
C TYR A 295 13.02 -31.38 35.32
N GLY A 296 12.92 -30.25 36.03
CA GLY A 296 14.00 -29.64 36.81
C GLY A 296 15.06 -28.92 35.99
N TYR A 297 14.83 -28.71 34.69
CA TYR A 297 15.70 -27.92 33.83
C TYR A 297 15.10 -26.53 33.58
N SER A 298 15.94 -25.50 33.69
CA SER A 298 15.54 -24.14 33.33
C SER A 298 15.44 -23.96 31.81
N PRO A 299 14.68 -22.95 31.32
CA PRO A 299 14.63 -22.62 29.90
C PRO A 299 16.01 -22.40 29.27
N ASP A 300 16.92 -21.71 29.96
CA ASP A 300 18.29 -21.43 29.50
C ASP A 300 19.13 -22.70 29.32
N GLU A 301 18.84 -23.75 30.10
CA GLU A 301 19.54 -25.03 30.00
C GLU A 301 19.00 -25.92 28.89
N MET A 302 17.72 -25.79 28.53
CA MET A 302 17.05 -26.67 27.55
C MET A 302 16.90 -26.06 26.17
N ILE A 303 16.70 -24.74 26.04
CA ILE A 303 16.55 -24.10 24.74
C ILE A 303 17.85 -24.27 23.94
N GLY A 304 17.72 -24.71 22.69
CA GLY A 304 18.85 -25.06 21.82
C GLY A 304 19.45 -26.44 22.07
N ARG A 305 18.97 -27.17 23.09
CA ARG A 305 19.35 -28.55 23.37
C ARG A 305 18.33 -29.54 22.82
N PRO A 306 18.73 -30.78 22.57
CA PRO A 306 17.83 -31.81 22.06
C PRO A 306 16.92 -32.39 23.14
N ILE A 307 15.70 -32.76 22.74
CA ILE A 307 14.67 -33.27 23.63
C ILE A 307 14.98 -34.66 24.25
N TYR A 308 15.97 -35.40 23.72
CA TYR A 308 16.34 -36.72 24.24
C TYR A 308 16.88 -36.67 25.69
N LEU A 309 17.34 -35.51 26.16
CA LEU A 309 17.86 -35.34 27.54
C LEU A 309 16.85 -35.70 28.64
N ILE A 310 15.55 -35.62 28.34
CA ILE A 310 14.47 -35.98 29.28
C ILE A 310 13.88 -37.37 28.98
N MET A 311 14.49 -38.12 28.07
CA MET A 311 14.02 -39.44 27.67
C MET A 311 14.90 -40.54 28.30
N PRO A 312 14.31 -41.67 28.70
CA PRO A 312 15.08 -42.86 29.04
C PRO A 312 15.93 -43.35 27.85
N PRO A 313 17.18 -43.83 28.08
CA PRO A 313 18.06 -44.30 27.01
C PRO A 313 17.48 -45.44 26.16
N ASP A 314 16.60 -46.25 26.74
CA ASP A 314 15.90 -47.37 26.08
C ASP A 314 14.72 -46.92 25.22
N ARG A 315 14.40 -45.63 25.18
CA ARG A 315 13.24 -45.05 24.44
C ARG A 315 13.59 -43.92 23.49
N GLU A 316 14.87 -43.70 23.19
CA GLU A 316 15.29 -42.70 22.19
C GLU A 316 14.77 -43.02 20.78
N ASP A 317 14.58 -44.31 20.47
CA ASP A 317 14.13 -44.82 19.16
C ASP A 317 12.65 -44.50 18.82
N ASP A 318 11.85 -44.08 19.80
CA ASP A 318 10.44 -43.69 19.57
C ASP A 318 10.35 -42.32 18.87
N PHE A 319 11.39 -41.48 19.00
CA PHE A 319 11.39 -40.11 18.51
C PHE A 319 11.30 -40.00 16.97
N PRO A 320 12.10 -40.72 16.15
CA PRO A 320 12.00 -40.69 14.70
C PRO A 320 10.60 -41.05 14.18
N GLN A 321 9.96 -42.07 14.77
CA GLN A 321 8.63 -42.51 14.36
C GLN A 321 7.56 -41.45 14.64
N ILE A 322 7.62 -40.82 15.82
CA ILE A 322 6.74 -39.71 16.19
C ILE A 322 6.91 -38.54 15.21
N MET A 323 8.15 -38.21 14.84
CA MET A 323 8.43 -37.11 13.92
C MET A 323 7.97 -37.40 12.49
N GLU A 324 8.04 -38.65 12.00
CA GLU A 324 7.49 -39.02 10.70
C GLU A 324 5.97 -38.86 10.64
N ARG A 325 5.27 -39.29 11.69
CA ARG A 325 3.81 -39.10 11.80
C ARG A 325 3.44 -37.63 11.80
N LEU A 326 4.17 -36.81 12.57
CA LEU A 326 3.98 -35.36 12.62
C LEU A 326 4.23 -34.69 11.26
N LYS A 327 5.22 -35.14 10.48
CA LYS A 327 5.49 -34.61 9.12
C LYS A 327 4.32 -34.86 8.16
N ARG A 328 3.50 -35.88 8.41
CA ARG A 328 2.24 -36.13 7.68
C ARG A 328 1.05 -35.32 8.21
N GLY A 329 1.27 -34.48 9.22
CA GLY A 329 0.23 -33.67 9.86
C GLY A 329 -0.59 -34.43 10.91
N GLU A 330 -0.19 -35.65 11.27
CA GLU A 330 -0.88 -36.43 12.30
C GLU A 330 -0.59 -35.86 13.69
N LYS A 331 -1.65 -35.69 14.49
CA LYS A 331 -1.54 -35.45 15.93
C LYS A 331 -1.40 -36.81 16.63
N ILE A 332 -0.53 -36.86 17.65
CA ILE A 332 -0.41 -38.03 18.52
C ILE A 332 -1.08 -37.68 19.85
N ASP A 333 -2.19 -38.35 20.12
CA ASP A 333 -2.99 -38.11 21.33
C ASP A 333 -2.58 -39.05 22.46
N HIS A 334 -2.41 -38.47 23.65
CA HIS A 334 -2.47 -39.13 24.97
C HIS A 334 -1.83 -40.52 25.06
N TYR A 335 -0.56 -40.65 24.69
CA TYR A 335 0.18 -41.88 24.99
C TYR A 335 0.94 -41.75 26.31
N GLU A 336 0.89 -42.79 27.12
CA GLU A 336 1.61 -42.85 28.40
C GLU A 336 3.05 -43.29 28.14
N THR A 337 4.02 -42.59 28.74
CA THR A 337 5.43 -42.96 28.65
C THR A 337 6.19 -42.53 29.91
N LEU A 338 7.46 -42.91 29.97
CA LEU A 338 8.38 -42.52 31.04
C LEU A 338 9.31 -41.42 30.56
N ARG A 339 9.58 -40.46 31.45
CA ARG A 339 10.58 -39.40 31.27
C ARG A 339 11.51 -39.37 32.47
N ILE A 340 12.66 -38.73 32.29
CA ILE A 340 13.68 -38.57 33.31
C ILE A 340 13.90 -37.07 33.54
N SER A 341 13.86 -36.65 34.80
CA SER A 341 14.23 -35.29 35.21
C SER A 341 15.74 -35.13 35.37
N LYS A 342 16.19 -33.89 35.55
CA LYS A 342 17.61 -33.53 35.73
C LYS A 342 18.29 -34.28 36.90
N ASP A 343 17.56 -34.55 37.97
CA ASP A 343 18.02 -35.29 39.15
C ASP A 343 17.93 -36.82 39.01
N GLY A 344 17.46 -37.32 37.86
CA GLY A 344 17.36 -38.75 37.55
C GLY A 344 16.05 -39.41 37.98
N ARG A 345 15.07 -38.68 38.52
CA ARG A 345 13.76 -39.24 38.86
C ARG A 345 13.01 -39.68 37.59
N ILE A 346 12.41 -40.87 37.66
CA ILE A 346 11.50 -41.38 36.62
C ILE A 346 10.11 -40.80 36.86
N ILE A 347 9.53 -40.21 35.81
CA ILE A 347 8.23 -39.54 35.84
C ILE A 347 7.32 -40.24 34.83
N ASN A 348 6.13 -40.67 35.28
CA ASN A 348 5.10 -41.17 34.38
C ASN A 348 4.37 -39.97 33.79
N VAL A 349 4.38 -39.86 32.46
CA VAL A 349 3.71 -38.74 31.77
C VAL A 349 2.72 -39.25 30.73
N SER A 350 1.58 -38.56 30.63
CA SER A 350 0.72 -38.65 29.45
C SER A 350 1.12 -37.54 28.48
N VAL A 351 1.51 -37.92 27.27
CA VAL A 351 2.08 -37.01 26.27
C VAL A 351 1.15 -36.87 25.08
N THR A 352 0.88 -35.63 24.72
CA THR A 352 0.25 -35.27 23.44
C THR A 352 1.26 -34.49 22.60
N VAL A 353 1.40 -34.83 21.32
CA VAL A 353 2.31 -34.16 20.39
C VAL A 353 1.54 -33.67 19.17
N SER A 354 1.60 -32.35 18.92
CA SER A 354 0.88 -31.67 17.84
C SER A 354 1.87 -30.96 16.90
N PRO A 355 1.61 -30.96 15.57
CA PRO A 355 2.46 -30.25 14.63
C PRO A 355 2.29 -28.73 14.77
N ILE A 356 3.40 -27.98 14.71
CA ILE A 356 3.42 -26.51 14.63
C ILE A 356 3.56 -26.14 13.15
N LYS A 357 2.69 -25.26 12.66
CA LYS A 357 2.66 -24.82 11.26
C LYS A 357 3.09 -23.35 11.14
N ASP A 358 3.75 -23.00 10.04
CA ASP A 358 3.95 -21.60 9.63
C ASP A 358 2.67 -21.01 9.01
N SER A 359 2.71 -19.71 8.67
CA SER A 359 1.60 -19.01 8.01
C SER A 359 1.23 -19.58 6.64
N GLY A 360 2.12 -20.33 5.99
CA GLY A 360 1.87 -21.06 4.75
C GLY A 360 1.34 -22.48 4.95
N GLY A 361 1.08 -22.89 6.19
CA GLY A 361 0.58 -24.23 6.54
C GLY A 361 1.64 -25.32 6.55
N ARG A 362 2.92 -24.98 6.34
CA ARG A 362 4.03 -25.95 6.38
C ARG A 362 4.38 -26.28 7.81
N ILE A 363 4.64 -27.55 8.10
CA ILE A 363 4.99 -28.01 9.44
C ILE A 363 6.46 -27.64 9.70
N ILE A 364 6.70 -26.82 10.72
CA ILE A 364 8.02 -26.29 11.08
C ILE A 364 8.56 -26.88 12.39
N GLY A 365 7.72 -27.57 13.15
CA GLY A 365 8.10 -28.15 14.43
C GLY A 365 6.96 -28.91 15.09
N ALA A 366 7.10 -29.14 16.38
CA ALA A 366 6.13 -29.88 17.19
C ALA A 366 5.98 -29.26 18.58
N SER A 367 4.74 -29.12 19.03
CA SER A 367 4.40 -28.79 20.41
C SER A 367 4.11 -30.08 21.15
N THR A 368 4.72 -30.25 22.32
CA THR A 368 4.50 -31.37 23.23
C THR A 368 3.87 -30.85 24.51
N VAL A 369 2.72 -31.40 24.87
CA VAL A 369 2.11 -31.23 26.19
C VAL A 369 2.31 -32.52 26.96
N ALA A 370 2.95 -32.44 28.12
CA ALA A 370 3.19 -33.58 29.00
C ALA A 370 2.58 -33.31 30.38
N ARG A 371 1.67 -34.19 30.79
CA ARG A 371 1.04 -34.17 32.11
C ARG A 371 1.66 -35.21 33.00
N ASP A 372 2.04 -34.85 34.22
CA ASP A 372 2.44 -35.82 35.22
C ASP A 372 1.24 -36.67 35.66
N ILE A 373 1.34 -37.98 35.46
CA ILE A 373 0.36 -38.97 35.89
C ILE A 373 0.93 -39.91 36.96
N THR A 374 2.09 -39.59 37.53
CA THR A 374 2.78 -40.42 38.53
C THR A 374 1.92 -40.66 39.76
N GLU A 375 1.28 -39.61 40.29
CA GLU A 375 0.37 -39.76 41.43
C GLU A 375 -0.89 -40.56 41.05
N SER A 376 -1.48 -40.28 39.88
CA SER A 376 -2.63 -41.01 39.36
C SER A 376 -2.34 -42.52 39.26
N LYS A 377 -1.19 -42.89 38.66
CA LYS A 377 -0.74 -44.28 38.55
C LYS A 377 -0.43 -44.92 39.90
N ARG A 378 0.09 -44.16 40.86
CA ARG A 378 0.32 -44.66 42.22
C ARG A 378 -1.01 -45.00 42.90
N LEU A 379 -1.98 -44.10 42.85
CA LEU A 379 -3.31 -44.31 43.42
C LEU A 379 -4.07 -45.44 42.72
N GLU A 380 -3.93 -45.57 41.40
CA GLU A 380 -4.52 -46.68 40.62
C GLU A 380 -3.96 -48.03 41.11
N ARG A 381 -2.63 -48.16 41.23
CA ARG A 381 -1.99 -49.38 41.74
C ARG A 381 -2.37 -49.68 43.18
N GLU A 382 -2.35 -48.67 44.07
CA GLU A 382 -2.77 -48.85 45.47
C GLU A 382 -4.22 -49.35 45.56
N ARG A 383 -5.11 -48.84 44.70
CA ARG A 383 -6.49 -49.31 44.61
C ARG A 383 -6.59 -50.74 44.10
N GLU A 384 -5.84 -51.10 43.06
CA GLU A 384 -5.81 -52.46 42.52
C GLU A 384 -5.33 -53.46 43.58
N GLU A 385 -4.24 -53.16 44.29
CA GLU A 385 -3.74 -54.00 45.38
C GLU A 385 -4.76 -54.16 46.51
N LEU A 386 -5.47 -53.07 46.88
CA LEU A 386 -6.53 -53.14 47.89
C LEU A 386 -7.69 -54.02 47.44
N LEU A 387 -8.12 -53.92 46.18
CA LEU A 387 -9.18 -54.76 45.62
C LEU A 387 -8.76 -56.23 45.54
N GLU A 388 -7.51 -56.52 45.22
CA GLU A 388 -6.99 -57.89 45.24
C GLU A 388 -6.95 -58.46 46.66
N ARG A 389 -6.51 -57.67 47.64
CA ARG A 389 -6.55 -58.06 49.06
C ARG A 389 -7.97 -58.29 49.57
N GLU A 390 -8.93 -57.44 49.19
CA GLU A 390 -10.34 -57.61 49.53
C GLU A 390 -10.90 -58.90 48.92
N ARG A 391 -10.63 -59.17 47.64
CA ARG A 391 -11.05 -60.40 46.95
C ARG A 391 -10.47 -61.65 47.61
N ALA A 392 -9.19 -61.63 47.98
CA ALA A 392 -8.54 -62.74 48.68
C ALA A 392 -9.17 -62.99 50.06
N ALA A 393 -9.35 -61.93 50.87
CA ALA A 393 -9.95 -62.04 52.19
C ALA A 393 -11.40 -62.54 52.15
N ARG A 394 -12.18 -62.11 51.15
CA ARG A 394 -13.55 -62.59 50.94
C ARG A 394 -13.57 -64.07 50.59
N PHE A 395 -12.69 -64.52 49.70
CA PHE A 395 -12.58 -65.94 49.33
C PHE A 395 -12.24 -66.81 50.55
N GLU A 396 -11.28 -66.38 51.38
CA GLU A 396 -10.93 -67.07 52.63
C GLU A 396 -12.11 -67.14 53.62
N ALA A 397 -12.84 -66.04 53.79
CA ALA A 397 -14.01 -66.01 54.66
C ALA A 397 -15.14 -66.95 54.19
N GLU A 398 -15.37 -67.02 52.88
CA GLU A 398 -16.34 -67.94 52.27
C GLU A 398 -15.91 -69.41 52.49
N GLN A 399 -14.63 -69.73 52.31
CA GLN A 399 -14.10 -71.08 52.61
C GLN A 399 -14.23 -71.44 54.09
N ALA A 400 -13.87 -70.53 55.00
CA ALA A 400 -13.99 -70.75 56.44
C ALA A 400 -15.45 -70.96 56.87
N GLN A 401 -16.39 -70.20 56.29
CA GLN A 401 -17.82 -70.41 56.52
C GLN A 401 -18.30 -71.77 56.00
N GLN A 402 -17.81 -72.20 54.84
CA GLN A 402 -18.18 -73.49 54.26
C GLN A 402 -17.64 -74.66 55.10
N LEU A 403 -16.38 -74.59 55.52
CA LEU A 403 -15.76 -75.55 56.46
C LEU A 403 -16.49 -75.61 57.80
N SER A 404 -16.83 -74.46 58.38
CA SER A 404 -17.60 -74.39 59.64
C SER A 404 -18.99 -75.02 59.48
N ARG A 405 -19.69 -74.77 58.36
CA ARG A 405 -20.99 -75.40 58.07
C ARG A 405 -20.87 -76.92 57.92
N GLU A 406 -19.81 -77.42 57.27
CA GLU A 406 -19.57 -78.85 57.14
C GLU A 406 -19.23 -79.52 58.47
N MET A 407 -18.38 -78.89 59.29
CA MET A 407 -18.05 -79.34 60.64
C MET A 407 -19.30 -79.42 61.52
N LEU A 408 -20.15 -78.39 61.49
CA LEU A 408 -21.39 -78.38 62.24
C LEU A 408 -22.35 -79.48 61.78
N ARG A 409 -22.46 -79.73 60.46
CA ARG A 409 -23.24 -80.85 59.92
C ARG A 409 -22.70 -82.20 60.38
N ARG A 410 -21.38 -82.40 60.37
CA ARG A 410 -20.74 -83.63 60.87
C ARG A 410 -20.99 -83.84 62.36
N GLU A 411 -20.90 -82.79 63.17
CA GLU A 411 -21.16 -82.87 64.61
C GLU A 411 -22.63 -83.19 64.89
N GLN A 412 -23.57 -82.56 64.17
CA GLN A 412 -24.99 -82.88 64.29
C GLN A 412 -25.32 -84.31 63.84
N ALA A 413 -24.72 -84.79 62.75
CA ALA A 413 -24.87 -86.17 62.30
C ALA A 413 -24.37 -87.16 63.35
N ALA A 414 -23.15 -86.94 63.88
CA ALA A 414 -22.56 -87.77 64.93
C ALA A 414 -23.39 -87.77 66.22
N ARG A 415 -23.95 -86.62 66.63
CA ARG A 415 -24.88 -86.56 67.77
C ARG A 415 -26.17 -87.35 67.50
N SER A 416 -26.74 -87.24 66.30
CA SER A 416 -27.95 -87.99 65.95
C SER A 416 -27.71 -89.51 65.92
N GLU A 417 -26.55 -89.95 65.40
CA GLU A 417 -26.16 -91.37 65.40
C GLU A 417 -25.92 -91.88 66.82
N ALA A 418 -25.29 -91.08 67.69
CA ALA A 418 -25.11 -91.42 69.09
C ALA A 418 -26.45 -91.52 69.84
N GLU A 419 -27.40 -90.61 69.58
CA GLU A 419 -28.74 -90.67 70.15
C GLU A 419 -29.55 -91.88 69.65
N ILE A 420 -29.44 -92.23 68.37
CA ILE A 420 -30.06 -93.43 67.79
C ILE A 420 -29.46 -94.70 68.40
N ALA A 421 -28.13 -94.78 68.53
CA ALA A 421 -27.45 -95.90 69.16
C ALA A 421 -27.81 -96.07 70.64
N ASN A 422 -28.05 -94.97 71.36
CA ASN A 422 -28.42 -95.00 72.77
C ASN A 422 -29.90 -95.35 73.00
N ARG A 423 -30.78 -95.17 71.99
CA ARG A 423 -32.19 -95.63 72.03
C ARG A 423 -32.37 -97.10 71.62
N ALA A 424 -31.36 -97.72 71.00
CA ALA A 424 -31.36 -99.11 70.55
C ALA A 424 -30.79 -100.10 71.60
N LYS A 425 -30.33 -99.59 72.74
CA LYS A 425 -30.04 -100.35 73.97
C LYS A 425 -31.18 -100.18 74.95
#